data_AF-A0A522BSC2-F1
#
_entry.id   AF-A0A522BSC2-F1
#
_cell.length_a   1.000
_cell.length_b   1.000
_cell.length_c   1.000
_cell.angle_alpha   90.00
_cell.angle_beta   90.00
_cell.angle_gamma   90.00
#
_symmetry.space_group_name_H-M   'P 1'
#
loop_
_entity.id
_entity.type
_entity.pdbx_description
1 polymer ?
#
loop_
_entity_poly.entity_id
_entity_poly.type
_entity_poly.pdbx_seq_one_letter_code
_entity_poly.pdbx_strand_id
1 'polypeptide(L)'
;MRFFGSKIFLVTLLAAVIFVGMGVGRMIVQNRALAREVAALAAEAETLESKNDELVELAKRVQTDSFIERDARLKLGLKKPGEDVLVVRRQGEASSTVQVAREEENNSARWWRYFFAPKSSSKL
;
A
#
# COMPACT_ATOMS: atom_id res chain seq x y z
N MET A 1 -52.88 51.29 30.76
CA MET A 1 -51.66 50.52 30.39
C MET A 1 -51.13 49.76 31.63
N ARG A 2 -51.58 48.51 31.85
CA ARG A 2 -51.06 47.62 32.90
C ARG A 2 -50.98 46.15 32.43
N PHE A 3 -50.82 45.91 31.13
CA PHE A 3 -50.76 44.55 30.57
C PHE A 3 -49.34 43.94 30.66
N PHE A 4 -48.30 44.77 30.67
CA PHE A 4 -46.89 44.34 30.75
C PHE A 4 -46.42 43.93 32.16
N GLY A 5 -47.26 44.09 33.19
CA GLY A 5 -46.92 43.74 34.59
C GLY A 5 -47.71 42.56 35.16
N SER A 6 -48.55 41.90 34.35
CA SER A 6 -49.38 40.79 34.83
C SER A 6 -48.61 39.48 34.76
N LYS A 7 -48.69 38.67 35.83
CA LYS A 7 -48.11 37.31 35.89
C LYS A 7 -48.49 36.46 34.67
N ILE A 8 -49.68 36.69 34.11
CA ILE A 8 -50.20 35.98 32.93
C ILE A 8 -49.39 36.32 31.67
N PHE A 9 -49.05 37.60 31.46
CA PHE A 9 -48.23 38.03 30.33
C PHE A 9 -46.82 37.43 30.41
N LEU A 10 -46.26 37.34 31.62
CA LEU A 10 -44.94 36.75 31.84
C LEU A 10 -44.94 35.23 31.55
N VAL A 11 -46.00 34.51 31.96
CA VAL A 11 -46.17 33.08 31.65
C VAL A 11 -46.35 32.83 30.16
N THR A 12 -47.14 33.64 29.45
CA THR A 12 -47.32 33.51 28.00
C THR A 12 -46.02 33.82 27.23
N LEU A 13 -45.28 34.85 27.65
CA LEU A 13 -43.97 35.16 27.09
C LEU A 13 -42.97 34.01 27.32
N LEU A 14 -42.93 33.45 28.54
CA LEU A 14 -42.08 32.31 28.86
C LEU A 14 -42.43 31.08 28.00
N ALA A 15 -43.71 30.78 27.84
CA ALA A 15 -44.18 29.69 26.98
C ALA A 15 -43.77 29.89 25.52
N ALA A 16 -43.88 31.11 24.99
CA ALA A 16 -43.44 31.45 23.63
C ALA A 16 -41.92 31.28 23.46
N VAL A 17 -41.13 31.72 24.45
CA VAL A 17 -39.67 31.53 24.44
C VAL A 17 -39.29 30.05 24.47
N ILE A 18 -39.95 29.24 25.30
CA ILE A 18 -39.71 27.79 25.37
C ILE A 18 -40.08 27.11 24.04
N PHE A 19 -41.20 27.50 23.43
CA PHE A 19 -41.65 26.96 22.16
C PHE A 19 -40.65 27.24 21.04
N VAL A 20 -40.18 28.49 20.92
CA VAL A 20 -39.14 28.87 19.95
C VAL A 20 -37.82 28.16 20.27
N GLY A 21 -37.44 28.11 21.55
CA GLY A 21 -36.22 27.45 22.02
C GLY A 21 -36.18 25.96 21.68
N MET A 22 -37.31 25.25 21.78
CA MET A 22 -37.42 23.85 21.34
C MET A 22 -37.20 23.67 19.84
N GLY A 23 -37.72 24.58 19.02
CA GLY A 23 -37.52 24.55 17.56
C GLY A 23 -36.07 24.77 17.18
N VAL A 24 -35.44 25.81 17.75
CA VAL A 24 -34.03 26.15 17.49
C VAL A 24 -33.09 25.08 18.03
N GLY A 25 -33.35 24.53 19.22
CA GLY A 25 -32.54 23.47 19.82
C GLY A 25 -32.44 22.23 18.92
N ARG A 26 -33.55 21.78 18.34
CA ARG A 26 -33.56 20.67 17.38
C ARG A 26 -32.78 20.97 16.11
N MET A 27 -32.84 22.20 15.62
CA MET A 27 -32.13 22.63 14.42
C MET A 27 -30.61 22.65 14.64
N ILE A 28 -30.15 23.14 15.79
CA ILE A 28 -28.72 23.19 16.14
C ILE A 28 -28.11 21.79 16.20
N VAL A 29 -28.82 20.82 16.81
CA VAL A 29 -28.32 19.44 16.91
C VAL A 29 -28.17 18.81 15.52
N GLN A 30 -29.17 18.97 14.65
CA GLN A 30 -29.12 18.47 13.27
C GLN A 30 -28.00 19.13 12.46
N ASN A 31 -27.86 20.45 12.57
CA ASN A 31 -26.84 21.18 11.82
C ASN A 31 -25.42 20.78 12.25
N ARG A 32 -25.22 20.49 13.54
CA ARG A 32 -23.94 19.97 14.05
C ARG A 32 -23.64 18.55 13.55
N ALA A 33 -24.66 17.68 13.45
CA ALA A 33 -24.48 16.35 12.90
C ALA A 33 -24.07 16.42 11.42
N LEU A 34 -24.79 17.22 10.63
CA LEU A 34 -24.50 17.44 9.21
C LEU A 34 -23.10 18.03 8.99
N ALA A 35 -22.71 19.04 9.78
CA ALA A 35 -21.37 19.63 9.68
C ALA A 35 -20.25 18.62 9.98
N ARG A 36 -20.47 17.68 10.90
CA ARG A 36 -19.50 16.60 11.18
C ARG A 36 -19.41 15.62 10.02
N GLU A 37 -20.54 15.28 9.42
CA GLU A 37 -20.58 14.38 8.24
C GLU A 37 -19.83 15.00 7.06
N VAL A 38 -20.07 16.29 6.78
CA VAL A 38 -19.35 17.03 5.74
C VAL A 38 -17.85 17.06 6.03
N ALA A 39 -17.45 17.32 7.28
CA ALA A 39 -16.04 17.34 7.67
C ALA A 39 -15.38 15.95 7.54
N ALA A 40 -16.09 14.88 7.90
CA ALA A 40 -15.60 13.51 7.76
C ALA A 40 -15.42 13.12 6.29
N LEU A 41 -16.40 13.44 5.45
CA LEU A 41 -16.34 13.19 4.00
C LEU A 41 -15.22 13.99 3.34
N ALA A 42 -15.02 15.24 3.74
CA ALA A 42 -13.92 16.07 3.22
C ALA A 42 -12.55 15.49 3.60
N ALA A 43 -12.38 15.04 4.84
CA ALA A 43 -11.15 14.39 5.29
C ALA A 43 -10.91 13.07 4.54
N GLU A 44 -11.96 12.27 4.31
CA GLU A 44 -11.84 11.04 3.53
C GLU A 44 -11.40 11.32 2.09
N ALA A 45 -11.99 12.33 1.43
CA ALA A 45 -11.60 12.75 0.09
C ALA A 45 -10.11 13.16 0.02
N GLU A 46 -9.65 13.97 0.98
CA GLU A 46 -8.23 14.37 1.07
C GLU A 46 -7.30 13.16 1.24
N THR A 47 -7.70 12.18 2.08
CA THR A 47 -6.89 10.96 2.23
C THR A 47 -6.85 10.11 0.96
N LEU A 48 -7.92 10.09 0.18
CA LEU A 48 -7.99 9.36 -1.09
C LEU A 48 -7.13 10.03 -2.16
N GLU A 49 -7.15 11.36 -2.22
CA GLU A 49 -6.31 12.15 -3.12
C GLU A 49 -4.83 11.93 -2.80
N SER A 50 -4.45 12.03 -1.52
CA SER A 50 -3.07 11.75 -1.08
C SER A 50 -2.60 10.34 -1.44
N LYS A 51 -3.46 9.33 -1.27
CA LYS A 51 -3.16 7.95 -1.69
C LYS A 51 -3.02 7.82 -3.21
N ASN A 52 -3.84 8.55 -3.97
CA ASN A 52 -3.74 8.55 -5.43
C ASN A 52 -2.38 9.08 -5.87
N ASP A 53 -1.95 10.21 -5.31
CA ASP A 53 -0.64 10.81 -5.60
C ASP A 53 0.53 9.88 -5.27
N GLU A 54 0.48 9.21 -4.11
CA GLU A 54 1.49 8.22 -3.72
C GLU A 54 1.54 7.04 -4.72
N LEU A 55 0.39 6.51 -5.11
CA LEU A 55 0.30 5.43 -6.10
C LEU A 55 0.81 5.86 -7.47
N VAL A 56 0.55 7.11 -7.88
CA VAL A 56 1.08 7.69 -9.13
C VAL A 56 2.59 7.81 -9.05
N GLU A 57 3.16 8.24 -7.92
CA GLU A 57 4.61 8.32 -7.74
C GLU A 57 5.26 6.93 -7.78
N LEU A 58 4.67 5.94 -7.11
CA LEU A 58 5.12 4.56 -7.13
C LEU A 58 5.06 3.98 -8.55
N ALA A 59 3.96 4.21 -9.27
CA ALA A 59 3.81 3.76 -10.65
C ALA A 59 4.89 4.36 -11.54
N LYS A 60 5.18 5.66 -11.41
CA LYS A 60 6.28 6.33 -12.13
C LYS A 60 7.62 5.70 -11.78
N ARG A 61 7.90 5.48 -10.49
CA ARG A 61 9.17 4.91 -10.02
C ARG A 61 9.44 3.52 -10.58
N VAL A 62 8.42 2.65 -10.57
CA VAL A 62 8.53 1.28 -11.09
C VAL A 62 8.71 1.25 -12.61
N GLN A 63 8.14 2.22 -13.33
CA GLN A 63 8.30 2.34 -14.78
C GLN A 63 9.67 2.89 -15.22
N THR A 64 10.49 3.42 -14.30
CA THR A 64 11.82 3.92 -14.68
C THR A 64 12.76 2.77 -15.08
N ASP A 65 13.56 2.99 -16.13
CA ASP A 65 14.60 2.06 -16.57
C ASP A 65 15.58 1.69 -15.44
N SER A 66 15.79 2.60 -14.49
CA SER A 66 16.64 2.37 -13.32
C SER A 66 16.08 1.30 -12.36
N PHE A 67 14.75 1.20 -12.26
CA PHE A 67 14.08 0.20 -11.43
C PHE A 67 14.06 -1.14 -12.17
N ILE A 68 13.76 -1.13 -13.47
CA ILE A 68 13.82 -2.31 -14.34
C ILE A 68 15.24 -2.91 -14.34
N GLU A 69 16.28 -2.09 -14.51
CA GLU A 69 17.68 -2.55 -14.50
C GLU A 69 18.08 -3.15 -13.15
N ARG A 70 17.65 -2.52 -12.05
CA ARG A 70 17.91 -3.03 -10.69
C ARG A 70 17.21 -4.37 -10.45
N ASP A 71 15.94 -4.49 -10.83
CA ASP A 71 15.17 -5.71 -10.65
C ASP A 71 15.70 -6.84 -11.55
N ALA A 72 16.14 -6.51 -12.77
CA ALA A 72 16.84 -7.44 -13.67
C ALA A 72 18.18 -7.93 -13.10
N ARG A 73 19.00 -7.03 -12.52
CA ARG A 73 20.24 -7.40 -11.83
C ARG A 73 19.98 -8.32 -10.63
N LEU A 74 18.96 -8.02 -9.83
CA LEU A 74 18.63 -8.75 -8.61
C LEU A 74 17.98 -10.11 -8.87
N LYS A 75 17.00 -10.17 -9.77
CA LYS A 75 16.19 -11.38 -10.02
C LYS A 75 16.76 -12.28 -11.11
N LEU A 76 17.35 -11.70 -12.13
CA LEU A 76 17.82 -12.43 -13.32
C LEU A 76 19.34 -12.52 -13.37
N GLY A 77 20.06 -11.89 -12.42
CA GLY A 77 21.53 -11.80 -12.46
C GLY A 77 22.04 -11.09 -13.71
N LEU A 78 21.20 -10.30 -14.38
CA LEU A 78 21.51 -9.67 -15.67
C LEU A 78 22.64 -8.65 -15.50
N LYS A 79 23.63 -8.75 -16.39
CA LYS A 79 24.82 -7.88 -16.44
C LYS A 79 24.92 -7.15 -17.76
N LYS A 80 25.42 -5.91 -17.72
CA LYS A 80 25.78 -5.18 -18.95
C LYS A 80 27.03 -5.82 -19.58
N PRO A 81 27.17 -5.80 -20.93
CA PRO A 81 28.38 -6.31 -21.58
C PRO A 81 29.60 -5.48 -21.10
N GLY A 82 30.53 -6.14 -20.40
CA GLY A 82 31.75 -5.52 -19.85
C GLY A 82 31.89 -5.51 -18.32
N GLU A 83 30.95 -6.09 -17.57
CA GLU A 83 31.00 -6.12 -16.10
C GLU A 83 31.52 -7.50 -15.61
N ASP A 84 32.62 -7.56 -14.84
CA ASP A 84 33.25 -8.83 -14.40
C ASP A 84 32.76 -9.27 -13.00
N VAL A 85 32.33 -10.54 -12.81
CA VAL A 85 31.80 -11.03 -11.50
C VAL A 85 32.95 -11.67 -10.72
N LEU A 86 33.48 -10.97 -9.74
CA LEU A 86 34.42 -11.55 -8.78
C LEU A 86 33.65 -12.27 -7.67
N VAL A 87 33.48 -13.59 -7.83
CA VAL A 87 32.97 -14.45 -6.75
C VAL A 87 34.10 -14.66 -5.74
N VAL A 88 34.09 -13.92 -4.65
CA VAL A 88 35.05 -14.10 -3.55
C VAL A 88 34.66 -15.37 -2.78
N ARG A 89 35.30 -16.50 -3.11
CA ARG A 89 35.28 -17.68 -2.24
C ARG A 89 36.18 -17.40 -1.02
N ARG A 90 35.63 -17.64 0.18
CA ARG A 90 36.36 -17.56 1.44
C ARG A 90 37.54 -18.53 1.38
N GLN A 91 38.76 -18.02 1.61
CA GLN A 91 39.99 -18.80 1.55
C GLN A 91 39.90 -20.02 2.48
N GLY A 92 40.05 -21.21 1.89
CA GLY A 92 40.00 -22.48 2.61
C GLY A 92 39.73 -23.68 1.70
N GLU A 93 39.07 -23.50 0.55
CA GLU A 93 38.88 -24.59 -0.41
C GLU A 93 39.92 -24.49 -1.52
N ALA A 94 40.80 -25.50 -1.55
CA ALA A 94 41.85 -25.66 -2.55
C ALA A 94 41.32 -25.42 -3.96
N SER A 95 42.13 -24.73 -4.76
CA SER A 95 41.92 -24.50 -6.18
C SER A 95 41.81 -25.83 -6.92
N SER A 96 40.59 -26.36 -7.04
CA SER A 96 40.29 -27.33 -8.08
C SER A 96 40.08 -26.53 -9.35
N THR A 97 41.11 -26.49 -10.19
CA THR A 97 40.92 -26.20 -11.61
C THR A 97 39.95 -27.25 -12.12
N VAL A 98 38.67 -26.92 -12.18
CA VAL A 98 37.67 -27.74 -12.85
C VAL A 98 37.95 -27.57 -14.33
N GLN A 99 38.82 -28.44 -14.86
CA GLN A 99 38.81 -28.74 -16.28
C GLN A 99 37.44 -29.33 -16.56
N VAL A 100 36.54 -28.51 -17.08
CA VAL A 100 35.27 -28.97 -17.61
C VAL A 100 35.64 -29.75 -18.87
N ALA A 101 35.88 -31.06 -18.71
CA ALA A 101 35.80 -32.00 -19.80
C ALA A 101 34.42 -31.79 -20.43
N ARG A 102 34.41 -31.21 -21.62
CA ARG A 102 33.20 -30.93 -22.39
C ARG A 102 32.73 -32.27 -22.94
N GLU A 103 32.10 -33.07 -22.10
CA GLU A 103 31.24 -34.14 -22.60
C GLU A 103 30.10 -33.45 -23.33
N GLU A 104 30.08 -33.59 -24.67
CA GLU A 104 29.03 -33.11 -25.56
C GLU A 104 27.73 -33.90 -25.35
N GLU A 105 27.22 -33.90 -24.13
CA GLU A 105 25.88 -34.38 -23.88
C GLU A 105 24.90 -33.25 -24.23
N ASN A 106 24.06 -33.49 -25.24
CA ASN A 106 23.03 -32.56 -25.67
C ASN A 106 22.19 -32.11 -24.46
N ASN A 107 22.03 -30.79 -24.30
CA ASN A 107 21.29 -30.20 -23.19
C ASN A 107 19.90 -30.83 -23.02
N SER A 108 19.22 -31.24 -24.08
CA SER A 108 17.90 -31.90 -23.99
C SER A 108 17.91 -33.20 -23.17
N ALA A 109 18.96 -34.03 -23.31
CA ALA A 109 19.09 -35.29 -22.57
C ALA A 109 19.28 -35.05 -21.07
N ARG A 110 20.01 -33.98 -20.71
CA ARG A 110 20.22 -33.58 -19.31
C ARG A 110 18.93 -33.15 -18.64
N TRP A 111 18.10 -32.37 -19.35
CA TRP A 111 16.79 -31.95 -18.86
C TRP A 111 15.87 -33.15 -18.68
N TRP A 112 15.84 -34.06 -19.65
CA TRP A 112 15.04 -35.28 -19.53
C TRP A 112 15.40 -36.10 -18.27
N ARG A 113 16.69 -36.27 -18.01
CA ARG A 113 17.16 -36.96 -16.80
C ARG A 113 16.77 -36.23 -15.52
N TYR A 114 16.82 -34.90 -15.49
CA TYR A 114 16.43 -34.14 -14.30
C TYR A 114 14.94 -34.30 -13.96
N PHE A 115 14.07 -34.25 -14.97
CA PHE A 115 12.63 -34.31 -14.75
C PHE A 115 12.07 -35.74 -14.63
N PHE A 116 12.73 -36.72 -15.27
CA PHE A 116 12.17 -38.06 -15.43
C PHE A 116 13.07 -39.20 -14.94
N ALA A 117 14.28 -38.92 -14.44
CA ALA A 117 15.05 -40.00 -13.79
C ALA A 117 14.33 -40.44 -12.51
N PRO A 118 14.07 -41.74 -12.32
CA PRO A 118 13.51 -42.24 -11.09
C PRO A 118 14.47 -41.93 -9.95
N LYS A 119 13.98 -41.30 -8.87
CA LYS A 119 14.76 -41.10 -7.65
C LYS A 119 15.19 -42.47 -7.14
N SER A 120 16.45 -42.84 -7.37
CA SER A 120 17.06 -43.94 -6.65
C SER A 120 17.12 -43.54 -5.18
N SER A 121 16.25 -44.17 -4.38
CA SER A 121 16.18 -43.98 -2.95
C SER A 121 17.48 -44.50 -2.32
N SER A 122 18.40 -43.59 -2.01
CA SER A 122 19.52 -43.89 -1.13
C SER A 122 18.98 -43.99 0.30
N LYS A 123 18.57 -45.20 0.71
CA LYS A 123 18.50 -45.53 2.13
C LYS A 123 19.91 -45.54 2.69
N LEU A 124 20.07 -44.74 3.77
CA LEU A 124 21.01 -44.85 4.90
C LEU A 124 22.45 -45.28 4.60
#